data_AF-A0A9E4CK50-F1
#
_entry.id   AF-A0A9E4CK50-F1
#
_cell.length_a   1.000
_cell.length_b   1.000
_cell.length_c   1.000
_cell.angle_alpha   90.00
_cell.angle_beta   90.00
_cell.angle_gamma   90.00
#
_symmetry.space_group_name_H-M   'P 1'
#
loop_
_entity.id
_entity.type
_entity.pdbx_description
1 polymer ?
#
loop_
_entity_poly.entity_id
_entity_poly.type
_entity_poly.pdbx_seq_one_letter_code
_entity_poly.pdbx_strand_id
1 'polypeptide(L)'
;DIRNWLVHQGNNIIYIYGELDSWSGAGIVPGPETNALRMVNPGGHHATRIADFSPEDQAKIFQTLEVWLDMKVTGLGKQTGGGYLKLNLLFLIGAILITYYLFLRGRKPGQQKE
;
A
#
# COMPACT_ATOMS: atom_id res chain seq x y z
N ASP A 1 12.56 18.57 24.29
CA ASP A 1 11.36 19.13 23.68
C ASP A 1 10.54 18.01 23.06
N ILE A 2 9.23 18.00 23.29
CA ILE A 2 8.29 16.98 22.79
C ILE A 2 8.14 17.08 21.27
N ARG A 3 8.09 18.30 20.72
CA ARG A 3 7.94 18.47 19.27
C ARG A 3 9.13 17.86 18.53
N ASN A 4 10.35 18.16 18.99
CA ASN A 4 11.57 17.57 18.46
C ASN A 4 11.55 16.03 18.50
N TRP A 5 11.07 15.45 19.59
CA TRP A 5 10.94 13.99 19.69
C TRP A 5 9.91 13.42 18.70
N LEU A 6 8.75 14.06 18.56
CA LEU A 6 7.73 13.62 17.60
C LEU A 6 8.24 13.65 16.15
N VAL A 7 9.01 14.68 15.79
CA VAL A 7 9.58 14.81 14.45
C VAL A 7 10.64 13.74 14.17
N HIS A 8 11.52 13.45 15.14
CA HIS A 8 12.71 12.64 14.91
C HIS A 8 12.66 11.19 15.43
N GLN A 9 11.71 10.87 16.31
CA GLN A 9 11.65 9.58 17.01
C GLN A 9 10.23 9.03 17.12
N GLY A 10 9.21 9.83 16.79
CA GLY A 10 7.80 9.49 16.87
C GLY A 10 7.34 8.49 15.82
N ASN A 11 7.74 7.23 15.95
CA ASN A 11 7.32 6.15 15.05
C ASN A 11 5.90 5.66 15.33
N ASN A 12 5.26 5.09 14.31
CA ASN A 12 3.94 4.48 14.33
C ASN A 12 2.81 5.45 14.75
N ILE A 13 2.92 6.72 14.32
CA ILE A 13 1.90 7.75 14.54
C ILE A 13 1.27 8.12 13.20
N ILE A 14 -0.06 8.18 13.15
CA ILE A 14 -0.79 8.75 12.02
C ILE A 14 -1.36 10.10 12.43
N TYR A 15 -0.93 11.16 11.77
CA TYR A 15 -1.45 12.50 11.94
C TYR A 15 -2.57 12.74 10.92
N ILE A 16 -3.78 12.99 11.43
CA ILE A 16 -4.96 13.31 10.61
C ILE A 16 -5.27 14.80 10.78
N TYR A 17 -5.26 15.53 9.68
CA TYR A 17 -5.49 16.97 9.65
C TYR A 17 -6.53 17.34 8.59
N GLY A 18 -7.34 18.36 8.87
CA GLY A 18 -8.13 19.05 7.86
C GLY A 18 -7.37 20.24 7.30
N GLU A 19 -7.44 20.48 6.00
CA GLU A 19 -6.80 21.64 5.36
C GLU A 19 -7.31 22.99 5.91
N LEU A 20 -8.61 23.09 6.20
CA LEU A 20 -9.27 24.28 6.72
C LEU A 20 -9.36 24.30 8.26
N ASP A 21 -8.75 23.32 8.93
CA ASP A 21 -8.70 23.30 10.39
C ASP A 21 -7.61 24.27 10.90
N SER A 22 -8.02 25.26 11.70
CA SER A 22 -7.10 26.21 12.36
C SER A 22 -6.04 25.51 13.23
N TRP A 23 -6.36 24.34 13.79
CA TRP A 23 -5.42 23.59 14.62
C TRP A 23 -4.33 22.88 13.79
N SER A 24 -4.55 22.65 12.49
CA SER A 24 -3.56 22.05 11.59
C SER A 24 -2.33 22.93 11.40
N GLY A 25 -2.42 24.25 11.62
CA GLY A 25 -1.31 25.19 11.47
C GLY A 25 -0.13 24.90 12.42
N ALA A 26 -0.43 24.36 13.61
CA ALA A 26 0.60 23.92 14.57
C ALA A 26 0.95 22.43 14.43
N GLY A 27 0.41 21.76 13.41
CA GLY A 27 0.56 20.32 13.20
C GLY A 27 2.02 19.86 13.11
N ILE A 28 2.21 18.56 13.34
CA ILE A 28 3.51 17.91 13.20
C ILE A 28 3.75 17.59 11.73
N VAL A 29 4.97 17.88 11.28
CA VAL A 29 5.50 17.38 10.02
C VAL A 29 6.54 16.33 10.42
N PRO A 30 6.26 15.03 10.26
CA PRO A 30 7.23 13.98 10.58
C PRO A 30 8.51 14.15 9.77
N GLY A 31 9.65 13.90 10.41
CA GLY A 31 10.93 13.88 9.72
C GLY A 31 11.18 12.54 9.02
N PRO A 32 12.16 12.49 8.10
CA PRO A 32 12.45 11.32 7.27
C PRO A 32 12.95 10.10 8.06
N GLU A 33 13.43 10.30 9.28
CA GLU A 33 13.87 9.25 10.22
C GLU A 33 12.73 8.49 10.90
N THR A 34 11.48 8.95 10.76
CA THR A 34 10.32 8.26 11.30
C THR A 34 9.53 7.55 10.21
N ASN A 35 8.79 6.52 10.59
CA ASN A 35 7.79 5.91 9.72
C ASN A 35 6.40 6.55 9.87
N ALA A 36 6.25 7.65 10.61
CA ALA A 36 4.97 8.27 10.85
C ALA A 36 4.32 8.79 9.56
N LEU A 37 2.99 8.69 9.50
CA LEU A 37 2.20 9.07 8.34
C LEU A 37 1.45 10.37 8.62
N ARG A 38 1.61 11.37 7.76
CA ARG A 38 0.83 12.62 7.82
C ARG A 38 -0.17 12.65 6.67
N MET A 39 -1.45 12.83 7.01
CA MET A 39 -2.56 12.91 6.07
C MET A 39 -3.31 14.23 6.26
N VAL A 40 -3.50 14.97 5.17
CA VAL A 40 -4.28 16.22 5.17
C VAL A 40 -5.46 16.04 4.23
N ASN A 41 -6.67 16.19 4.75
CA ASN A 41 -7.89 16.10 3.95
C ASN A 41 -8.15 17.46 3.27
N PRO A 42 -8.12 17.54 1.92
CA PRO A 42 -8.44 18.77 1.20
C PRO A 42 -9.85 19.27 1.53
N GLY A 43 -9.99 20.56 1.85
CA GLY A 43 -11.26 21.14 2.32
C GLY A 43 -11.76 20.63 3.69
N GLY A 44 -11.04 19.71 4.33
CA GLY A 44 -11.41 19.14 5.63
C GLY A 44 -11.30 20.14 6.77
N HIS A 45 -12.15 20.01 7.79
CA HIS A 45 -12.16 20.84 9.00
C HIS A 45 -11.78 20.02 10.24
N HIS A 46 -11.98 20.57 11.43
CA HIS A 46 -11.57 19.92 12.69
C HIS A 46 -12.18 18.53 12.95
N ALA A 47 -13.36 18.26 12.38
CA ALA A 47 -14.01 16.96 12.52
C ALA A 47 -13.44 15.90 11.56
N THR A 48 -12.43 16.20 10.75
CA THR A 48 -11.81 15.26 9.80
C THR A 48 -11.46 13.93 10.47
N ARG A 49 -11.90 12.83 9.87
CA ARG A 49 -11.61 11.44 10.22
C ARG A 49 -11.06 10.69 9.01
N ILE A 50 -10.58 9.47 9.23
CA ILE A 50 -10.10 8.57 8.17
C ILE A 50 -11.16 8.39 7.07
N ALA A 51 -12.44 8.28 7.44
CA ALA A 51 -13.55 8.08 6.50
C ALA A 51 -13.78 9.27 5.55
N ASP A 52 -13.29 10.45 5.87
CA ASP A 52 -13.48 11.66 5.06
C ASP A 52 -12.45 11.79 3.94
N PHE A 53 -11.43 10.94 3.91
CA PHE A 53 -10.40 10.93 2.87
C PHE A 53 -10.86 10.22 1.59
N SER A 54 -10.11 10.40 0.51
CA SER A 54 -10.32 9.62 -0.71
C SER A 54 -10.18 8.11 -0.45
N PRO A 55 -10.81 7.23 -1.25
CA PRO A 55 -10.64 5.79 -1.10
C PRO A 55 -9.17 5.33 -1.20
N GLU A 56 -8.36 6.02 -1.99
CA GLU A 56 -6.92 5.75 -2.14
C GLU A 56 -6.16 6.09 -0.85
N ASP A 57 -6.41 7.26 -0.28
CA ASP A 57 -5.80 7.69 0.97
C ASP A 57 -6.26 6.84 2.16
N GLN A 58 -7.53 6.44 2.18
CA GLN A 58 -8.04 5.46 3.14
C GLN A 58 -7.28 4.14 3.03
N ALA A 59 -7.11 3.62 1.81
CA ALA A 59 -6.36 2.38 1.59
C ALA A 59 -4.90 2.51 2.06
N LYS A 60 -4.25 3.66 1.82
CA LYS A 60 -2.90 3.95 2.32
C LYS A 60 -2.82 3.94 3.85
N ILE A 61 -3.78 4.59 4.52
CA ILE A 61 -3.86 4.62 5.98
C ILE A 61 -4.03 3.19 6.54
N PHE A 62 -4.98 2.43 5.99
CA PHE A 62 -5.24 1.06 6.45
C PHE A 62 -4.06 0.13 6.17
N GLN A 63 -3.44 0.20 4.98
CA GLN A 63 -2.25 -0.59 4.67
C GLN A 63 -1.10 -0.27 5.64
N THR A 64 -0.93 1.00 6.01
CA THR A 64 0.08 1.41 6.99
C THR A 64 -0.20 0.77 8.36
N LEU A 65 -1.46 0.80 8.81
CA LEU A 65 -1.86 0.13 10.04
C LEU A 65 -1.67 -1.39 9.97
N GLU A 66 -2.02 -2.02 8.84
CA GLU A 66 -1.85 -3.47 8.65
C GLU A 66 -0.39 -3.88 8.77
N VAL A 67 0.53 -3.11 8.19
CA VAL A 67 1.97 -3.35 8.28
C VAL A 67 2.48 -3.19 9.70
N TRP A 68 2.04 -2.16 10.43
CA TRP A 68 2.51 -1.92 11.80
C TRP A 68 1.96 -2.93 12.81
N LEU A 69 0.72 -3.37 12.61
CA LEU A 69 0.05 -4.31 13.50
C LEU A 69 0.29 -5.78 13.12
N ASP A 70 0.91 -6.03 11.97
CA ASP A 70 1.10 -7.36 11.39
C ASP A 70 -0.21 -8.17 11.32
N MET A 71 -1.31 -7.48 11.01
CA MET A 71 -2.62 -8.10 10.91
C MET A 71 -3.54 -7.32 9.98
N LYS A 72 -4.58 -8.00 9.49
CA LYS A 72 -5.63 -7.35 8.71
C LYS A 72 -6.51 -6.48 9.60
N VAL A 73 -6.66 -5.21 9.23
CA VAL A 73 -7.49 -4.24 9.95
C VAL A 73 -8.87 -4.23 9.29
N THR A 74 -9.84 -4.86 9.93
CA THR A 74 -11.23 -4.86 9.45
C THR A 74 -12.00 -3.67 10.03
N GLY A 75 -11.99 -2.56 9.31
CA GLY A 75 -12.77 -1.36 9.64
C GLY A 75 -13.29 -0.68 8.37
N LEU A 76 -14.62 -0.69 8.19
CA LEU A 76 -15.43 -0.22 7.05
C LEU A 76 -15.55 -1.18 5.86
N GLY A 77 -16.75 -1.75 5.75
CA GLY A 77 -17.19 -2.58 4.64
C GLY A 77 -17.20 -1.80 3.32
N LYS A 78 -16.24 -2.11 2.46
CA LYS A 78 -16.49 -2.75 1.16
C LYS A 78 -15.16 -3.32 0.70
N GLN A 79 -15.04 -4.63 0.84
CA GLN A 79 -14.09 -5.45 0.10
C GLN A 79 -14.39 -5.26 -1.40
N THR A 80 -13.91 -4.18 -2.01
CA THR A 80 -13.80 -4.16 -3.47
C THR A 80 -12.56 -4.98 -3.78
N GLY A 81 -12.81 -6.25 -4.12
CA GLY A 81 -11.78 -7.14 -4.64
C GLY A 81 -11.01 -6.42 -5.73
N GLY A 82 -9.70 -6.27 -5.53
CA GLY A 82 -8.89 -5.34 -6.30
C GLY A 82 -7.41 -5.72 -6.30
N GLY A 83 -7.11 -6.97 -6.64
CA GLY A 83 -5.99 -7.25 -7.54
C GLY A 83 -4.57 -7.25 -6.98
N TYR A 84 -4.26 -8.15 -6.05
CA TYR A 84 -2.91 -8.74 -6.01
C TYR A 84 -2.81 -9.87 -7.04
N LEU A 85 -2.83 -9.48 -8.32
CA LEU A 85 -2.39 -10.29 -9.46
C LEU A 85 -2.03 -9.36 -10.62
N LYS A 86 -1.17 -8.36 -10.37
CA LYS A 86 -0.28 -7.88 -11.44
C LYS A 86 0.83 -8.92 -11.63
N LEU A 87 0.45 -10.11 -12.09
CA LEU A 87 1.39 -11.06 -12.66
C LEU A 87 1.81 -10.44 -13.99
N ASN A 88 2.99 -9.81 -13.99
CA ASN A 88 3.56 -9.15 -15.16
C ASN A 88 3.40 -10.07 -16.39
N LEU A 89 2.74 -9.59 -17.45
CA LEU A 89 2.48 -10.35 -18.67
C LEU A 89 3.78 -10.95 -19.26
N LEU A 90 4.92 -10.28 -19.05
CA LEU A 90 6.26 -10.76 -19.37
C LEU A 90 6.65 -12.05 -18.64
N PHE A 91 6.27 -12.23 -17.37
CA PHE A 91 6.54 -13.46 -16.63
C PHE A 91 5.66 -14.62 -17.12
N LEU A 92 4.41 -14.35 -17.51
CA LEU A 92 3.51 -15.38 -18.04
C LEU A 92 3.96 -15.86 -19.43
N ILE A 93 4.31 -14.92 -20.31
CA ILE A 93 4.86 -15.23 -21.64
C ILE A 93 6.20 -15.96 -21.49
N GLY A 94 7.06 -15.51 -20.57
CA GLY A 94 8.33 -16.17 -20.25
C GLY A 94 8.14 -17.62 -19.80
N ALA A 95 7.21 -17.88 -18.87
CA ALA A 95 6.90 -19.23 -18.39
C ALA A 95 6.35 -20.13 -19.50
N ILE A 96 5.48 -19.59 -20.37
CA ILE A 96 4.93 -20.33 -21.52
C ILE A 96 6.04 -20.68 -22.52
N LEU A 97 6.92 -19.73 -22.86
CA LEU A 97 8.03 -19.95 -23.78
C LEU A 97 9.05 -20.97 -23.24
N ILE A 98 9.38 -20.89 -21.94
CA ILE A 98 10.27 -21.86 -21.30
C ILE A 98 9.65 -23.25 -21.32
N THR A 99 8.36 -23.38 -20.98
CA THR A 99 7.66 -24.67 -21.00
C THR A 99 7.60 -25.26 -22.40
N TYR A 100 7.32 -24.43 -23.41
CA TYR A 100 7.31 -24.85 -24.82
C TYR A 100 8.70 -25.26 -25.32
N TYR A 101 9.74 -24.50 -24.96
CA TYR A 101 11.13 -24.84 -25.31
C TYR A 101 11.57 -26.17 -24.70
N LEU A 102 11.25 -26.41 -23.42
CA LEU A 102 11.55 -27.68 -22.75
C LEU A 102 10.78 -28.85 -23.38
N PHE A 103 9.52 -28.64 -23.77
CA PHE A 103 8.72 -29.64 -24.47
C PHE A 103 9.32 -30.01 -25.84
N LEU A 104 9.80 -29.04 -26.60
CA LEU A 104 10.46 -29.30 -27.89
C LEU A 104 11.80 -30.03 -27.72
N ARG A 105 12.56 -29.74 -26.66
CA ARG A 105 13.84 -30.41 -26.37
C ARG A 105 13.68 -31.86 -25.88
N GLY A 106 12.50 -32.22 -25.36
CA GLY A 106 12.14 -33.58 -24.96
C GLY A 106 11.77 -34.52 -26.10
N ARG A 107 11.55 -34.01 -27.32
CA ARG A 107 11.33 -34.86 -28.51
C ARG A 107 12.65 -35.43 -29.00
N LYS A 108 12.92 -36.71 -28.73
CA LYS A 108 13.93 -37.45 -29.50
C LYS A 108 13.44 -37.60 -30.95
N PRO A 109 14.21 -37.16 -31.96
CA PRO A 109 13.85 -37.39 -33.35
C PRO A 109 14.05 -38.88 -33.66
N GLY A 110 13.00 -39.54 -34.14
CA GLY A 110 13.14 -40.87 -34.75
C GLY A 110 12.54 -42.07 -33.99
N GLN A 111 11.34 -41.94 -33.42
CA GLN A 111 10.45 -43.11 -33.38
C GLN A 111 9.40 -42.97 -34.48
N GLN A 112 9.76 -43.45 -35.67
CA GLN A 112 8.79 -43.81 -36.69
C GLN A 112 8.00 -45.01 -36.17
N LYS A 113 6.67 -44.92 -36.24
CA LYS A 113 5.80 -46.09 -36.18
C LYS A 113 5.95 -46.82 -37.52
N GLU A 114 6.03 -48.15 -37.41
CA GLU A 114 6.17 -49.20 -38.43
C GLU A 114 5.87 -48.83 -39.88
#